data_AF-A0AAP2DL65-F1
#
_entry.id   AF-A0AAP2DL65-F1
#
_cell.length_a   1.000
_cell.length_b   1.000
_cell.length_c   1.000
_cell.angle_alpha   90.00
_cell.angle_beta   90.00
_cell.angle_gamma   90.00
#
_symmetry.space_group_name_H-M   'P 1'
#
loop_
_entity.id
_entity.type
_entity.pdbx_description
1 polymer ?
#
loop_
_entity_poly.entity_id
_entity_poly.type
_entity_poly.pdbx_seq_one_letter_code
_entity_poly.pdbx_strand_id
1 'polypeptide(L)'
;MRTDNWSIEKVINLISDHVEESTHLEYKAAKAIEDKESISIDVSSFANAGGGVIIYGIKESKENKHLPERIDPIVRKDFSKETLEQIINSNIFPKAIVQIEPLEIDDLHVVYVVTVPQGETAHQASDFRYYRRYNFQKLPMQDYEIRDIMNRVRHPKIRLHLEIDEITHTSIHNRVITGVGLKIFLENEGTVLANYVNYDLVIPSALLLEPDGYRQKIIQGIHMLEISGQNMVRDLLDVVNTTQGQEAKFGPGRYHPILPKRSFFERSFPIVTHQLQLLRRQKVPISWTVYTDNAAPVTKNLTLADIEHKHM
;
A
#
# COMPACT_ATOMS: atom_id res chain seq x y z
N MET A 1 -8.09 -4.38 -4.54
CA MET A 1 -8.38 -4.47 -5.98
C MET A 1 -9.45 -5.54 -6.14
N ARG A 2 -10.67 -5.18 -6.57
CA ARG A 2 -11.65 -6.19 -7.00
C ARG A 2 -11.10 -6.71 -8.34
N THR A 3 -10.48 -7.88 -8.35
CA THR A 3 -10.27 -8.63 -9.58
C THR A 3 -11.62 -9.16 -9.98
N ASP A 4 -12.37 -8.34 -10.70
CA ASP A 4 -13.57 -8.82 -11.38
C ASP A 4 -13.10 -9.88 -12.38
N ASN A 5 -13.48 -11.14 -12.17
CA ASN A 5 -13.22 -12.18 -13.14
C ASN A 5 -13.94 -11.81 -14.44
N TRP A 6 -13.19 -11.58 -15.51
CA TRP A 6 -13.73 -11.33 -16.83
C TRP A 6 -14.01 -12.65 -17.55
N SER A 7 -15.14 -12.72 -18.23
CA SER A 7 -15.54 -13.86 -19.05
C SER A 7 -16.21 -13.38 -20.33
N ILE A 8 -16.23 -14.23 -21.36
CA ILE A 8 -16.89 -13.89 -22.62
C ILE A 8 -18.40 -13.68 -22.42
N GLU A 9 -19.03 -14.44 -21.53
CA GLU A 9 -20.43 -14.29 -21.15
C GLU A 9 -20.72 -12.90 -20.56
N LYS A 10 -19.83 -12.40 -19.69
CA LYS A 10 -19.94 -11.04 -19.14
C LYS A 10 -19.88 -10.00 -20.24
N VAL A 11 -18.97 -10.17 -21.20
CA VAL A 11 -18.87 -9.28 -22.37
C VAL A 11 -20.14 -9.32 -23.22
N ILE A 12 -20.70 -10.49 -23.48
CA ILE A 12 -21.96 -10.65 -24.22
C ILE A 12 -23.12 -9.96 -23.49
N ASN A 13 -23.19 -10.07 -22.16
CA ASN A 13 -24.21 -9.38 -21.36
C ASN A 13 -24.06 -7.86 -21.45
N LEU A 14 -22.84 -7.32 -21.44
CA LEU A 14 -22.62 -5.87 -21.64
C LEU A 14 -23.18 -5.38 -22.98
N ILE A 15 -23.05 -6.19 -24.04
CA ILE A 15 -23.60 -5.88 -25.37
C ILE A 15 -25.13 -6.00 -25.36
N SER A 16 -25.66 -7.10 -24.84
CA SER A 16 -27.12 -7.36 -24.76
C SER A 16 -27.85 -6.27 -23.97
N ASP A 17 -27.29 -5.87 -22.82
CA ASP A 17 -27.87 -4.88 -21.93
C ASP A 17 -27.62 -3.45 -22.39
N HIS A 18 -26.91 -3.26 -23.51
CA HIS A 18 -26.53 -1.95 -24.07
C HIS A 18 -25.87 -1.07 -23.00
N VAL A 19 -24.93 -1.65 -22.25
CA VAL A 19 -24.22 -0.92 -21.19
C VAL A 19 -23.37 0.16 -21.82
N GLU A 20 -23.71 1.42 -21.52
CA GLU A 20 -22.96 2.57 -22.00
C GLU A 20 -21.56 2.60 -21.38
N GLU A 21 -20.60 3.14 -22.14
CA GLU A 21 -19.29 3.49 -21.62
C GLU A 21 -19.41 4.33 -20.34
N SER A 22 -18.34 4.35 -19.56
CA SER A 22 -18.32 5.14 -18.33
C SER A 22 -16.96 5.75 -18.11
N THR A 23 -16.81 6.49 -17.00
CA THR A 23 -15.50 6.97 -16.56
C THR A 23 -14.48 5.86 -16.33
N HIS A 24 -14.92 4.60 -16.18
CA HIS A 24 -14.10 3.43 -15.88
C HIS A 24 -14.23 2.30 -16.91
N LEU A 25 -14.94 2.49 -18.02
CA LEU A 25 -15.16 1.47 -19.05
C LEU A 25 -15.12 2.08 -20.45
N GLU A 26 -14.31 1.52 -21.33
CA GLU A 26 -14.20 1.94 -22.74
C GLU A 26 -14.18 0.73 -23.68
N TYR A 27 -14.89 0.84 -24.80
CA TYR A 27 -14.95 -0.17 -25.85
C TYR A 27 -14.08 0.25 -27.03
N LYS A 28 -13.37 -0.71 -27.62
CA LYS A 28 -12.53 -0.49 -28.79
C LYS A 28 -12.70 -1.60 -29.80
N ALA A 29 -12.92 -1.24 -31.07
CA ALA A 29 -12.93 -2.19 -32.18
C ALA A 29 -11.54 -2.85 -32.35
N ALA A 30 -11.47 -4.01 -33.04
CA ALA A 30 -10.21 -4.74 -33.21
C ALA A 30 -9.10 -3.86 -33.80
N LYS A 31 -9.43 -3.06 -34.83
CA LYS A 31 -8.46 -2.20 -35.52
C LYS A 31 -7.80 -1.15 -34.62
N ALA A 32 -8.45 -0.73 -33.54
CA ALA A 32 -7.90 0.26 -32.62
C ALA A 32 -6.63 -0.23 -31.90
N ILE A 33 -6.41 -1.55 -31.87
CA ILE A 33 -5.24 -2.15 -31.23
C ILE A 33 -3.92 -1.85 -31.98
N GLU A 34 -4.00 -1.39 -33.24
CA GLU A 34 -2.83 -0.99 -34.03
C GLU A 34 -2.41 0.46 -33.75
N ASP A 35 -3.30 1.28 -33.19
CA ASP A 35 -3.07 2.70 -32.93
C ASP A 35 -2.35 2.90 -31.59
N LYS A 36 -1.02 2.84 -31.64
CA LYS A 36 -0.14 2.98 -30.47
C LYS A 36 -0.33 4.30 -29.72
N GLU A 37 -0.62 5.39 -30.44
CA GLU A 37 -0.82 6.70 -29.84
C GLU A 37 -2.13 6.71 -29.05
N SER A 38 -3.23 6.26 -29.66
CA SER A 38 -4.52 6.12 -28.98
C SER A 38 -4.42 5.22 -27.75
N ILE A 39 -3.74 4.06 -27.86
CA ILE A 39 -3.52 3.15 -26.72
C ILE A 39 -2.80 3.86 -25.57
N SER A 40 -1.76 4.64 -25.88
CA SER A 40 -1.00 5.38 -24.87
C SER A 40 -1.86 6.43 -24.16
N ILE A 41 -2.70 7.16 -24.90
CA ILE A 41 -3.60 8.18 -24.38
C ILE A 41 -4.68 7.52 -23.51
N ASP A 42 -5.27 6.42 -23.97
CA ASP A 42 -6.34 5.71 -23.27
C ASP A 42 -5.84 5.19 -21.93
N VAL A 43 -4.76 4.39 -21.94
CA VAL A 43 -4.20 3.79 -20.73
C VAL A 43 -3.66 4.85 -19.77
N SER A 44 -2.92 5.87 -20.24
CA SER A 44 -2.42 6.93 -19.37
C SER A 44 -3.55 7.76 -18.74
N SER A 45 -4.62 8.03 -19.51
CA SER A 45 -5.78 8.77 -18.99
C SER A 45 -6.51 8.03 -17.88
N PHE A 46 -6.64 6.71 -17.98
CA PHE A 46 -7.21 5.87 -16.92
C PHE A 46 -6.30 5.84 -15.69
N ALA A 47 -5.00 5.62 -15.87
CA ALA A 47 -4.03 5.62 -14.77
C ALA A 47 -4.03 6.96 -14.00
N ASN A 48 -4.07 8.09 -14.72
CA ASN A 48 -4.13 9.42 -14.10
C ASN A 48 -5.50 9.72 -13.45
N ALA A 49 -6.56 9.02 -13.83
CA ALA A 49 -7.87 9.17 -13.23
C ALA A 49 -8.05 8.21 -12.02
N GLY A 50 -9.13 7.43 -12.01
CA GLY A 50 -9.46 6.43 -10.99
C GLY A 50 -9.18 4.99 -11.43
N GLY A 51 -8.41 4.79 -12.50
CA GLY A 51 -8.30 3.50 -13.18
C GLY A 51 -9.53 3.20 -14.05
N GLY A 52 -9.58 2.01 -14.63
CA GLY A 52 -10.68 1.55 -15.47
C GLY A 52 -10.35 0.30 -16.28
N VAL A 53 -11.23 -0.03 -17.22
CA VAL A 53 -11.11 -1.19 -18.10
C VAL A 53 -11.33 -0.77 -19.54
N ILE A 54 -10.45 -1.22 -20.42
CA ILE A 54 -10.58 -1.07 -21.87
C ILE A 54 -10.81 -2.47 -22.45
N ILE A 55 -11.85 -2.63 -23.26
CA ILE A 55 -12.14 -3.90 -23.93
C ILE A 55 -11.90 -3.75 -25.43
N TYR A 56 -10.84 -4.36 -25.92
CA TYR A 56 -10.51 -4.43 -27.34
C TYR A 56 -11.17 -5.63 -28.00
N GLY A 57 -11.77 -5.39 -29.16
CA GLY A 57 -12.50 -6.38 -29.94
C GLY A 57 -14.02 -6.24 -29.81
N ILE A 58 -14.51 -5.06 -29.43
CA ILE A 58 -15.93 -4.71 -29.38
C ILE A 58 -16.15 -3.46 -30.22
N LYS A 59 -17.02 -3.57 -31.23
CA LYS A 59 -17.34 -2.46 -32.10
C LYS A 59 -18.38 -1.55 -31.46
N GLU A 60 -18.06 -0.28 -31.37
CA GLU A 60 -18.98 0.79 -30.94
C GLU A 60 -20.09 1.00 -31.98
N SER A 61 -21.29 1.37 -31.51
CA SER A 61 -22.44 1.66 -32.38
C SER A 61 -22.20 2.92 -33.23
N LYS A 62 -22.67 2.86 -34.47
CA LYS A 62 -22.64 4.01 -35.39
C LYS A 62 -23.52 5.17 -34.94
N GLU A 63 -24.61 4.87 -34.22
CA GLU A 63 -25.60 5.87 -33.79
C GLU A 63 -25.19 6.54 -32.46
N ASN A 64 -24.67 5.74 -31.51
CA ASN A 64 -24.06 6.24 -30.28
C ASN A 64 -22.72 5.53 -30.06
N LYS A 65 -21.62 6.26 -30.19
CA LYS A 65 -20.26 5.71 -30.04
C LYS A 65 -19.99 5.17 -28.63
N HIS A 66 -20.78 5.56 -27.63
CA HIS A 66 -20.64 5.07 -26.26
C HIS A 66 -21.37 3.74 -26.01
N LEU A 67 -22.07 3.19 -27.00
CA LEU A 67 -22.74 1.90 -26.87
C LEU A 67 -21.99 0.79 -27.60
N PRO A 68 -21.84 -0.39 -26.99
CA PRO A 68 -21.31 -1.56 -27.69
C PRO A 68 -22.37 -2.10 -28.68
N GLU A 69 -21.98 -2.38 -29.93
CA GLU A 69 -22.88 -2.91 -30.97
C GLU A 69 -22.70 -4.42 -31.14
N ARG A 70 -21.46 -4.88 -31.28
CA ARG A 70 -21.15 -6.30 -31.52
C ARG A 70 -19.70 -6.62 -31.21
N ILE A 71 -19.42 -7.91 -31.05
CA ILE A 71 -18.07 -8.43 -31.02
C ILE A 71 -17.41 -8.26 -32.39
N ASP A 72 -16.17 -7.77 -32.39
CA ASP A 72 -15.29 -7.56 -33.54
C ASP A 72 -13.93 -8.14 -33.16
N PRO A 73 -13.74 -9.46 -33.23
CA PRO A 73 -12.64 -10.12 -32.54
C PRO A 73 -11.28 -9.83 -33.17
N ILE A 74 -10.23 -9.98 -32.36
CA ILE A 74 -8.84 -9.85 -32.79
C ILE A 74 -8.27 -11.22 -33.11
N VAL A 75 -7.55 -11.33 -34.23
CA VAL A 75 -6.85 -12.55 -34.59
C VAL A 75 -5.58 -12.67 -33.72
N ARG A 76 -5.56 -13.65 -32.82
CA ARG A 76 -4.51 -13.84 -31.81
C ARG A 76 -3.11 -14.00 -32.40
N LYS A 77 -3.02 -14.59 -33.59
CA LYS A 77 -1.75 -14.80 -34.31
C LYS A 77 -1.16 -13.49 -34.85
N ASP A 78 -2.02 -12.56 -35.25
CA ASP A 78 -1.61 -11.28 -35.82
C ASP A 78 -1.27 -10.28 -34.72
N PHE A 79 -1.99 -10.35 -33.60
CA PHE A 79 -1.76 -9.46 -32.46
C PHE A 79 -1.91 -10.21 -31.13
N SER A 80 -0.79 -10.46 -30.45
CA SER A 80 -0.77 -11.18 -29.18
C SER A 80 -0.91 -10.24 -27.97
N LYS A 81 -1.25 -10.79 -26.80
CA LYS A 81 -1.29 -10.02 -25.54
C LYS A 81 0.07 -9.41 -25.20
N GLU A 82 1.16 -10.12 -25.51
CA GLU A 82 2.53 -9.67 -25.26
C GLU A 82 2.87 -8.47 -26.14
N THR A 83 2.38 -8.44 -27.38
CA THR A 83 2.53 -7.27 -28.26
C THR A 83 1.79 -6.05 -27.69
N LEU A 84 0.57 -6.23 -27.17
CA LEU A 84 -0.17 -5.15 -26.52
C LEU A 84 0.58 -4.62 -25.29
N GLU A 85 1.07 -5.54 -24.45
CA GLU A 85 1.84 -5.21 -23.26
C GLU A 85 3.13 -4.46 -23.61
N GLN A 86 3.84 -4.86 -24.67
CA GLN A 86 5.03 -4.16 -25.15
C GLN A 86 4.71 -2.76 -25.65
N ILE A 87 3.60 -2.57 -26.38
CA ILE A 87 3.17 -1.25 -26.85
C ILE A 87 2.88 -0.33 -25.66
N ILE A 88 2.12 -0.79 -24.67
CA ILE A 88 1.83 -0.01 -23.45
C ILE A 88 3.13 0.36 -22.73
N ASN A 89 4.03 -0.60 -22.52
CA ASN A 89 5.29 -0.39 -21.80
C ASN A 89 6.30 0.51 -22.52
N SER A 90 6.18 0.68 -23.84
CA SER A 90 7.09 1.49 -24.66
C SER A 90 6.56 2.88 -24.99
N ASN A 91 5.29 3.16 -24.74
CA ASN A 91 4.62 4.41 -25.11
C ASN A 91 4.07 5.20 -23.92
N ILE A 92 4.25 4.74 -22.68
CA ILE A 92 3.76 5.40 -21.47
C ILE A 92 4.88 5.55 -20.44
N PHE A 93 5.05 6.78 -19.93
CA PHE A 93 6.19 7.14 -19.07
C PHE A 93 5.76 7.97 -17.85
N PRO A 94 6.12 7.58 -16.60
CA PRO A 94 6.64 6.28 -16.20
C PRO A 94 5.70 5.14 -16.62
N LYS A 95 6.21 3.90 -16.65
CA LYS A 95 5.43 2.74 -17.09
C LYS A 95 4.17 2.59 -16.24
N ALA A 96 3.02 2.44 -16.90
CA ALA A 96 1.76 2.10 -16.22
C ALA A 96 1.71 0.60 -15.93
N ILE A 97 1.22 0.24 -14.75
CA ILE A 97 0.91 -1.15 -14.41
C ILE A 97 -0.44 -1.48 -15.06
N VAL A 98 -0.53 -2.59 -15.78
CA VAL A 98 -1.76 -3.07 -16.41
C VAL A 98 -1.91 -4.58 -16.27
N GLN A 99 -3.14 -5.07 -16.30
CA GLN A 99 -3.46 -6.49 -16.37
C GLN A 99 -4.23 -6.76 -17.67
N ILE A 100 -3.70 -7.65 -18.51
CA ILE A 100 -4.27 -7.97 -19.82
C ILE A 100 -4.77 -9.42 -19.80
N GLU A 101 -6.08 -9.58 -19.98
CA GLU A 101 -6.76 -10.88 -20.01
C GLU A 101 -7.29 -11.16 -21.42
N PRO A 102 -6.78 -12.19 -22.12
CA PRO A 102 -7.38 -12.68 -23.35
C PRO A 102 -8.64 -13.49 -23.05
N LEU A 103 -9.77 -13.08 -23.61
CA LEU A 103 -11.00 -13.85 -23.61
C LEU A 103 -11.12 -14.57 -24.96
N GLU A 104 -11.02 -15.88 -24.94
CA GLU A 104 -11.08 -16.73 -26.13
C GLU A 104 -12.53 -16.84 -26.63
N ILE A 105 -12.73 -16.59 -27.93
CA ILE A 105 -14.00 -16.85 -28.63
C ILE A 105 -13.93 -18.20 -29.33
N ASP A 106 -12.82 -18.42 -30.02
CA ASP A 106 -12.43 -19.67 -30.65
C ASP A 106 -10.89 -19.80 -30.64
N ASP A 107 -10.35 -20.84 -31.28
CA ASP A 107 -8.91 -21.13 -31.30
C ASP A 107 -8.04 -19.99 -31.90
N LEU A 108 -8.62 -19.12 -32.73
CA LEU A 108 -7.90 -18.06 -33.44
C LEU A 108 -8.27 -16.65 -32.98
N HIS A 109 -9.47 -16.46 -32.44
CA HIS A 109 -10.08 -15.16 -32.19
C HIS A 109 -10.22 -14.87 -30.69
N VAL A 110 -9.82 -13.66 -30.31
CA VAL A 110 -9.83 -13.19 -28.92
C VAL A 110 -10.37 -11.78 -28.77
N VAL A 111 -10.87 -11.49 -27.57
CA VAL A 111 -11.14 -10.14 -27.06
C VAL A 111 -10.13 -9.87 -25.95
N TYR A 112 -9.46 -8.72 -25.96
CA TYR A 112 -8.52 -8.37 -24.89
C TYR A 112 -9.17 -7.42 -23.91
N VAL A 113 -9.22 -7.82 -22.64
CA VAL A 113 -9.62 -6.95 -21.53
C VAL A 113 -8.37 -6.41 -20.86
N VAL A 114 -8.19 -5.09 -20.91
CA VAL A 114 -7.08 -4.38 -20.28
C VAL A 114 -7.59 -3.65 -19.06
N THR A 115 -7.26 -4.16 -17.87
CA THR A 115 -7.55 -3.51 -16.60
C THR A 115 -6.39 -2.60 -16.22
N VAL A 116 -6.69 -1.31 -16.05
CA VAL A 116 -5.73 -0.25 -15.70
C VAL A 116 -6.04 0.22 -14.27
N PRO A 117 -5.24 -0.13 -13.25
CA PRO A 117 -5.37 0.47 -11.93
C PRO A 117 -5.08 1.98 -11.94
N GLN A 118 -5.54 2.68 -10.90
CA GLN A 118 -5.12 4.05 -10.66
C GLN A 118 -3.60 4.11 -10.45
N GLY A 119 -2.95 5.01 -11.17
CA GLY A 119 -1.52 5.27 -11.07
C GLY A 119 -1.17 6.04 -9.81
N GLU A 120 -0.01 5.69 -9.26
CA GLU A 120 0.62 6.32 -8.09
C GLU A 120 1.26 7.69 -8.45
N THR A 121 1.57 7.91 -9.73
CA THR A 121 2.13 9.16 -10.25
C THR A 121 1.44 9.53 -11.56
N ALA A 122 1.79 10.69 -12.12
CA ALA A 122 1.29 11.08 -13.42
C ALA A 122 2.01 10.28 -14.52
N HIS A 123 1.24 9.67 -15.40
CA HIS A 123 1.69 8.91 -16.55
C HIS A 123 1.52 9.75 -17.82
N GLN A 124 2.60 9.90 -18.57
CA GLN A 124 2.69 10.64 -19.82
C GLN A 124 2.44 9.69 -21.00
N ALA A 125 1.66 10.14 -21.99
CA ALA A 125 1.44 9.44 -23.26
C ALA A 125 2.63 9.63 -24.23
N SER A 126 2.58 8.95 -25.38
CA SER A 126 3.68 8.96 -26.36
C SER A 126 3.93 10.33 -27.01
N ASP A 127 2.94 11.22 -26.97
CA ASP A 127 3.00 12.60 -27.48
C ASP A 127 3.60 13.60 -26.46
N PHE A 128 4.15 13.08 -25.36
CA PHE A 128 4.70 13.86 -24.24
C PHE A 128 3.66 14.70 -23.48
N ARG A 129 2.37 14.39 -23.58
CA ARG A 129 1.32 15.04 -22.79
C ARG A 129 0.78 14.11 -21.71
N TYR A 130 0.28 14.72 -20.63
CA TYR A 130 -0.45 14.02 -19.59
C TYR A 130 -1.93 14.17 -19.88
N TYR A 131 -2.64 13.05 -20.01
CA TYR A 131 -4.07 13.04 -20.23
C TYR A 131 -4.81 12.61 -18.97
N ARG A 132 -6.02 13.14 -18.78
CA ARG A 132 -6.95 12.69 -17.75
C ARG A 132 -8.34 12.55 -18.33
N ARG A 133 -9.09 11.57 -17.82
CA ARG A 133 -10.50 11.42 -18.15
C ARG A 133 -11.35 12.45 -17.43
N TYR A 134 -12.15 13.16 -18.20
CA TYR A 134 -13.26 14.01 -17.76
C TYR A 134 -14.54 13.42 -18.34
N ASN A 135 -15.22 12.57 -17.55
CA ASN A 135 -16.35 11.76 -18.03
C ASN A 135 -15.93 10.89 -19.22
N PHE A 136 -16.39 11.23 -20.42
CA PHE A 136 -16.14 10.50 -21.67
C PHE A 136 -15.00 11.08 -22.50
N GLN A 137 -14.41 12.22 -22.08
CA GLN A 137 -13.35 12.90 -22.83
C GLN A 137 -11.98 12.69 -22.20
N LYS A 138 -10.98 12.59 -23.05
CA LYS A 138 -9.55 12.51 -22.67
C LYS A 138 -8.94 13.87 -22.96
N LEU A 139 -8.78 14.69 -21.91
CA LEU A 139 -8.26 16.06 -22.05
C LEU A 139 -6.82 16.13 -21.54
N PRO A 140 -5.97 16.95 -22.19
CA PRO A 140 -4.66 17.28 -21.65
C PRO A 140 -4.81 17.94 -20.27
N MET A 141 -4.01 17.46 -19.32
CA MET A 141 -3.98 17.96 -17.96
C MET A 141 -3.30 19.33 -17.87
N GLN A 142 -3.79 20.16 -16.97
CA GLN A 142 -3.16 21.41 -16.58
C GLN A 142 -1.99 21.16 -15.60
N ASP A 143 -1.05 22.10 -15.50
CA ASP A 143 0.13 22.00 -14.61
C ASP A 143 -0.27 21.67 -13.15
N TYR A 144 -1.31 22.31 -12.62
CA TYR A 144 -1.76 22.07 -11.25
C TYR A 144 -2.29 20.64 -11.06
N GLU A 145 -2.94 20.06 -12.06
CA GLU A 145 -3.42 18.68 -12.01
C GLU A 145 -2.26 17.69 -12.07
N ILE A 146 -1.26 17.95 -12.92
CA ILE A 146 -0.08 17.09 -13.03
C ILE A 146 0.67 17.08 -11.71
N ARG A 147 0.87 18.27 -11.11
CA ARG A 147 1.47 18.40 -9.79
C ARG A 147 0.65 17.66 -8.76
N ASP A 148 -0.67 17.80 -8.74
CA ASP A 148 -1.53 17.09 -7.79
C ASP A 148 -1.37 15.56 -7.91
N ILE A 149 -1.41 15.01 -9.12
CA ILE A 149 -1.24 13.56 -9.34
C ILE A 149 0.17 13.09 -8.97
N MET A 150 1.22 13.79 -9.41
CA MET A 150 2.60 13.43 -9.04
C MET A 150 2.83 13.50 -7.52
N ASN A 151 1.97 14.25 -6.82
CA ASN A 151 1.98 14.37 -5.37
C ASN A 151 1.05 13.38 -4.65
N ARG A 152 0.39 12.43 -5.36
CA ARG A 152 -0.45 11.39 -4.74
C ARG A 152 0.34 10.50 -3.76
N VAL A 153 1.58 10.14 -4.09
CA VAL A 153 2.47 9.37 -3.19
C VAL A 153 3.36 10.34 -2.40
N ARG A 154 2.76 11.15 -1.51
CA ARG A 154 3.52 12.06 -0.63
C ARG A 154 3.88 11.49 0.73
N HIS A 155 3.27 10.36 1.08
CA HIS A 155 3.18 9.95 2.46
C HIS A 155 3.88 8.61 2.64
N PRO A 156 4.95 8.57 3.45
CA PRO A 156 5.58 7.31 3.79
C PRO A 156 4.54 6.40 4.43
N LYS A 157 4.47 5.16 3.95
CA LYS A 157 3.57 4.17 4.49
C LYS A 157 4.32 3.42 5.58
N ILE A 158 4.22 3.93 6.80
CA ILE A 158 4.83 3.29 7.97
C ILE A 158 3.82 2.36 8.63
N ARG A 159 4.26 1.14 8.91
CA ARG A 159 3.56 0.16 9.72
C ARG A 159 4.33 -0.04 11.01
N LEU A 160 3.59 -0.16 12.13
CA LEU A 160 4.16 -0.64 13.37
C LEU A 160 4.14 -2.17 13.37
N HIS A 161 5.32 -2.76 13.48
CA HIS A 161 5.53 -4.21 13.55
C HIS A 161 5.97 -4.59 14.97
N LEU A 162 5.32 -5.61 15.52
CA LEU A 162 5.58 -6.13 16.85
C LEU A 162 6.13 -7.54 16.72
N GLU A 163 7.21 -7.82 17.44
CA GLU A 163 7.86 -9.11 17.46
C GLU A 163 8.10 -9.55 18.90
N ILE A 164 7.85 -10.82 19.22
CA ILE A 164 8.20 -11.41 20.52
C ILE A 164 9.45 -12.26 20.33
N ASP A 165 10.50 -11.92 21.07
CA ASP A 165 11.81 -12.54 20.95
C ASP A 165 12.58 -12.41 22.28
N GLU A 166 13.70 -13.12 22.40
CA GLU A 166 14.59 -12.99 23.54
C GLU A 166 15.19 -11.58 23.62
N ILE A 167 15.20 -11.05 24.84
CA ILE A 167 15.83 -9.79 25.19
C ILE A 167 16.68 -9.95 26.45
N THR A 168 17.77 -9.19 26.49
CA THR A 168 18.59 -9.04 27.68
C THR A 168 18.22 -7.74 28.37
N HIS A 169 17.84 -7.80 29.64
CA HIS A 169 17.49 -6.61 30.43
C HIS A 169 18.17 -6.65 31.79
N THR A 170 18.35 -5.47 32.39
CA THR A 170 18.91 -5.32 33.73
C THR A 170 17.76 -5.35 34.73
N SER A 171 17.77 -6.32 35.63
CA SER A 171 16.82 -6.42 36.73
C SER A 171 17.02 -5.28 37.74
N ILE A 172 15.99 -5.03 38.55
CA ILE A 172 16.00 -4.14 39.73
C ILE A 172 17.23 -4.37 40.64
N HIS A 173 17.79 -5.58 40.67
CA HIS A 173 19.00 -5.92 41.45
C HIS A 173 20.33 -5.74 40.68
N ASN A 174 20.35 -4.95 39.61
CA ASN A 174 21.52 -4.75 38.72
C ASN A 174 22.11 -6.06 38.15
N ARG A 175 21.27 -7.07 37.95
CA ARG A 175 21.66 -8.33 37.29
C ARG A 175 21.17 -8.34 35.86
N VAL A 176 22.04 -8.71 34.94
CA VAL A 176 21.69 -8.94 33.54
C VAL A 176 20.95 -10.27 33.45
N ILE A 177 19.69 -10.23 33.00
CA ILE A 177 18.81 -11.39 32.85
C ILE A 177 18.35 -11.49 31.39
N THR A 178 18.43 -12.70 30.84
CA THR A 178 17.80 -13.03 29.56
C THR A 178 16.35 -13.43 29.83
N GLY A 179 15.42 -12.80 29.12
CA GLY A 179 13.99 -13.10 29.21
C GLY A 179 13.32 -12.89 27.86
N VAL A 180 11.99 -13.01 27.85
CA VAL A 180 11.20 -12.73 26.65
C VAL A 180 10.78 -11.27 26.65
N GLY A 181 10.85 -10.63 25.49
CA GLY A 181 10.47 -9.23 25.32
C GLY A 181 9.62 -8.99 24.08
N LEU A 182 8.88 -7.89 24.12
CA LEU A 182 8.16 -7.32 22.99
C LEU A 182 9.06 -6.27 22.32
N LYS A 183 9.52 -6.55 21.10
CA LYS A 183 10.29 -5.63 20.25
C LYS A 183 9.34 -4.83 19.36
N ILE A 184 9.60 -3.52 19.24
CA ILE A 184 8.82 -2.60 18.41
C ILE A 184 9.67 -2.13 17.24
N PHE A 185 9.14 -2.32 16.04
CA PHE A 185 9.72 -1.88 14.80
C PHE A 185 8.78 -0.94 14.05
N LEU A 186 9.35 0.08 13.41
CA LEU A 186 8.69 0.93 12.45
C LEU A 186 9.16 0.53 11.05
N GLU A 187 8.26 0.00 10.24
CA GLU A 187 8.56 -0.53 8.90
C GLU A 187 8.04 0.41 7.83
N ASN A 188 8.91 0.85 6.93
CA ASN A 188 8.48 1.61 5.76
C ASN A 188 8.09 0.65 4.63
N GLU A 189 6.81 0.34 4.56
CA GLU A 189 6.22 -0.44 3.45
C GLU A 189 6.10 0.39 2.17
N GLY A 190 6.25 1.70 2.25
CA GLY A 190 6.14 2.64 1.14
C GLY A 190 7.39 2.74 0.26
N THR A 191 7.32 3.67 -0.69
CA THR A 191 8.42 4.05 -1.59
C THR A 191 9.01 5.42 -1.26
N VAL A 192 8.45 6.11 -0.26
CA VAL A 192 8.84 7.47 0.16
C VAL A 192 9.61 7.41 1.48
N LEU A 193 10.66 8.21 1.60
CA LEU A 193 11.45 8.37 2.84
C LEU A 193 10.59 8.91 3.99
N ALA A 194 10.61 8.26 5.15
CA ALA A 194 9.95 8.78 6.35
C ALA A 194 10.93 9.52 7.24
N ASN A 195 10.74 10.83 7.44
CA ASN A 195 11.69 11.64 8.22
C ASN A 195 11.29 11.69 9.70
N TYR A 196 10.02 11.99 9.96
CA TYR A 196 9.45 12.15 11.30
C TYR A 196 8.34 11.12 11.49
N VAL A 197 8.56 10.16 12.38
CA VAL A 197 7.61 9.09 12.67
C VAL A 197 7.35 9.06 14.16
N ASN A 198 6.08 9.16 14.53
CA ASN A 198 5.59 8.99 15.88
C ASN A 198 4.58 7.84 15.90
N TYR A 199 4.47 7.16 17.04
CA TYR A 199 3.46 6.13 17.20
C TYR A 199 2.87 6.15 18.59
N ASP A 200 1.63 5.70 18.69
CA ASP A 200 0.94 5.36 19.94
C ASP A 200 0.55 3.89 19.88
N LEU A 201 1.02 3.09 20.84
CA LEU A 201 0.71 1.67 20.99
C LEU A 201 -0.13 1.46 22.24
N VAL A 202 -1.26 0.79 22.10
CA VAL A 202 -2.19 0.46 23.19
C VAL A 202 -2.19 -1.04 23.42
N ILE A 203 -1.67 -1.48 24.58
CA ILE A 203 -1.52 -2.90 24.96
C ILE A 203 -1.95 -3.14 26.42
N PRO A 204 -2.28 -4.38 26.82
CA PRO A 204 -2.67 -4.67 28.20
C PRO A 204 -1.53 -4.45 29.19
N SER A 205 -1.81 -3.81 30.33
CA SER A 205 -0.80 -3.55 31.36
C SER A 205 -0.19 -4.83 31.94
N ALA A 206 -1.00 -5.89 32.05
CA ALA A 206 -0.57 -7.20 32.53
C ALA A 206 0.47 -7.88 31.61
N LEU A 207 0.68 -7.38 30.39
CA LEU A 207 1.69 -7.94 29.48
C LEU A 207 3.11 -7.53 29.88
N LEU A 208 3.30 -6.29 30.35
CA LEU A 208 4.63 -5.77 30.66
C LEU A 208 5.07 -6.16 32.06
N LEU A 209 6.37 -6.43 32.23
CA LEU A 209 6.95 -6.69 33.54
C LEU A 209 6.95 -5.43 34.43
N GLU A 210 7.17 -4.27 33.80
CA GLU A 210 7.23 -2.96 34.46
C GLU A 210 6.23 -2.01 33.77
N PRO A 211 4.94 -2.01 34.18
CA PRO A 211 3.89 -1.22 33.54
C PRO A 211 3.85 0.25 34.02
N ASP A 212 4.67 0.61 35.02
CA ASP A 212 4.66 1.93 35.63
C ASP A 212 5.23 3.01 34.70
N GLY A 213 4.73 4.25 34.84
CA GLY A 213 5.21 5.40 34.06
C GLY A 213 4.51 5.62 32.71
N TYR A 214 3.64 4.70 32.28
CA TYR A 214 2.82 4.86 31.06
C TYR A 214 1.40 5.36 31.37
N ARG A 215 0.77 6.01 30.38
CA ARG A 215 -0.63 6.45 30.51
C ARG A 215 -1.54 5.22 30.55
N GLN A 216 -2.41 5.15 31.55
CA GLN A 216 -3.34 4.04 31.73
C GLN A 216 -4.74 4.42 31.22
N LYS A 217 -5.41 3.46 30.57
CA LYS A 217 -6.81 3.57 30.13
C LYS A 217 -7.55 2.28 30.45
N ILE A 218 -8.83 2.37 30.77
CA ILE A 218 -9.67 1.19 30.98
C ILE A 218 -10.54 1.01 29.72
N ILE A 219 -10.37 -0.10 29.03
CA ILE A 219 -11.14 -0.43 27.82
C ILE A 219 -11.82 -1.78 28.08
N GLN A 220 -13.16 -1.81 28.05
CA GLN A 220 -13.95 -3.03 28.30
C GLN A 220 -13.59 -3.74 29.63
N GLY A 221 -13.23 -2.98 30.67
CA GLY A 221 -12.83 -3.51 31.98
C GLY A 221 -11.38 -4.01 32.06
N ILE A 222 -10.60 -3.92 30.98
CA ILE A 222 -9.19 -4.30 30.94
C ILE A 222 -8.32 -3.05 31.11
N HIS A 223 -7.31 -3.13 31.97
CA HIS A 223 -6.29 -2.08 32.11
C HIS A 223 -5.33 -2.12 30.92
N MET A 224 -5.32 -1.05 30.14
CA MET A 224 -4.48 -0.86 28.97
C MET A 224 -3.47 0.25 29.23
N LEU A 225 -2.29 0.12 28.65
CA LEU A 225 -1.23 1.12 28.63
C LEU A 225 -1.15 1.73 27.23
N GLU A 226 -1.01 3.05 27.19
CA GLU A 226 -0.68 3.81 26.00
C GLU A 226 0.82 4.18 26.03
N ILE A 227 1.55 3.62 25.07
CA ILE A 227 3.00 3.75 24.91
C ILE A 227 3.25 4.56 23.66
N SER A 228 3.80 5.76 23.83
CA SER A 228 4.18 6.61 22.70
C SER A 228 5.68 6.50 22.43
N GLY A 229 6.05 6.52 21.14
CA GLY A 229 7.44 6.51 20.71
C GLY A 229 7.67 7.28 19.42
N GLN A 230 8.94 7.40 19.04
CA GLN A 230 9.37 8.21 17.89
C GLN A 230 10.67 7.66 17.29
N ASN A 231 10.95 7.95 16.02
CA ASN A 231 12.18 7.52 15.33
C ASN A 231 13.40 8.41 15.68
N MET A 232 13.60 8.71 16.97
CA MET A 232 14.72 9.53 17.45
C MET A 232 15.81 8.63 18.04
N VAL A 233 17.05 8.83 17.59
CA VAL A 233 18.24 8.16 18.13
C VAL A 233 19.08 9.17 18.91
N ARG A 234 19.72 8.71 19.98
CA ARG A 234 20.73 9.45 20.72
C ARG A 234 22.02 8.63 20.76
N ASP A 235 23.11 9.26 20.37
CA ASP A 235 24.43 8.63 20.42
C ASP A 235 24.93 8.65 21.88
N LEU A 236 25.49 7.53 22.35
CA LEU A 236 26.16 7.45 23.65
C LEU A 236 27.48 8.23 23.57
N LEU A 237 27.63 9.29 24.36
CA LEU A 237 28.83 10.12 24.37
C LEU A 237 29.83 9.68 25.43
N ASP A 238 29.35 9.32 26.62
CA ASP A 238 30.22 8.97 27.75
C ASP A 238 29.47 8.08 28.76
N VAL A 239 30.20 7.36 29.61
CA VAL A 239 29.65 6.61 30.74
C VAL A 239 30.39 7.07 31.99
N VAL A 240 29.71 7.86 32.82
CA VAL A 240 30.28 8.47 34.01
C VAL A 240 30.03 7.57 35.21
N ASN A 241 31.08 7.19 35.94
CA ASN A 241 30.92 6.50 37.22
C ASN A 241 30.50 7.52 38.29
N THR A 242 29.27 7.42 38.75
CA THR A 242 28.72 8.18 39.89
C THR A 242 28.73 7.33 41.16
N THR A 243 28.53 7.96 42.32
CA THR A 243 28.41 7.28 43.62
C THR A 243 27.24 6.30 43.68
N GLN A 244 26.27 6.41 42.77
CA GLN A 244 25.08 5.54 42.66
C GLN A 244 25.19 4.52 41.50
N GLY A 245 26.30 4.51 40.75
CA GLY A 245 26.52 3.58 39.63
C GLY A 245 27.00 4.28 38.35
N GLN A 246 26.96 3.56 37.23
CA GLN A 246 27.31 4.11 35.91
C GLN A 246 26.12 4.90 35.34
N GLU A 247 26.35 6.17 35.03
CA GLU A 247 25.37 7.02 34.36
C GLU A 247 25.83 7.27 32.92
N ALA A 248 25.02 6.85 31.96
CA ALA A 248 25.27 7.06 30.54
C ALA A 248 24.89 8.49 30.14
N LYS A 249 25.85 9.23 29.58
CA LYS A 249 25.65 10.56 29.01
C LYS A 249 25.38 10.45 27.51
N PHE A 250 24.23 10.96 27.09
CA PHE A 250 23.80 10.91 25.70
C PHE A 250 23.92 12.27 25.00
N GLY A 251 24.17 12.23 23.70
CA GLY A 251 24.14 13.41 22.84
C GLY A 251 22.73 13.93 22.55
N PRO A 252 22.62 15.03 21.79
CA PRO A 252 21.33 15.55 21.36
C PRO A 252 20.60 14.50 20.52
N GLY A 253 19.27 14.43 20.68
CA GLY A 253 18.44 13.55 19.87
C GLY A 253 18.35 14.02 18.42
N ARG A 254 18.49 13.09 17.49
CA ARG A 254 18.25 13.33 16.06
C ARG A 254 17.26 12.32 15.52
N TYR A 255 16.40 12.76 14.61
CA TYR A 255 15.56 11.85 13.87
C TYR A 255 16.41 10.98 12.95
N HIS A 256 16.09 9.70 12.89
CA HIS A 256 16.71 8.73 12.01
C HIS A 256 15.70 8.34 10.93
N PRO A 257 15.78 8.93 9.72
CA PRO A 257 14.82 8.66 8.67
C PRO A 257 14.76 7.18 8.29
N ILE A 258 13.56 6.67 8.03
CA ILE A 258 13.33 5.28 7.66
C ILE A 258 13.25 5.20 6.13
N LEU A 259 14.28 4.63 5.52
CA LEU A 259 14.35 4.44 4.07
C LEU A 259 13.21 3.54 3.56
N PRO A 260 12.80 3.68 2.28
CA PRO A 260 11.85 2.77 1.65
C PRO A 260 12.25 1.30 1.83
N LYS A 261 11.28 0.44 2.16
CA LYS A 261 11.47 -1.01 2.37
C LYS A 261 12.49 -1.36 3.46
N ARG A 262 12.74 -0.47 4.41
CA ARG A 262 13.57 -0.72 5.60
C ARG A 262 12.75 -0.63 6.88
N SER A 263 13.29 -1.21 7.93
CA SER A 263 12.75 -1.16 9.29
C SER A 263 13.67 -0.38 10.22
N PHE A 264 13.09 0.26 11.22
CA PHE A 264 13.76 0.92 12.31
C PHE A 264 13.36 0.24 13.62
N PHE A 265 14.34 -0.31 14.34
CA PHE A 265 14.12 -0.82 15.69
C PHE A 265 14.08 0.37 16.65
N GLU A 266 12.97 0.50 17.39
CA GLU A 266 12.81 1.63 18.31
C GLU A 266 13.18 1.25 19.74
N ARG A 267 12.50 0.24 20.32
CA ARG A 267 12.83 -0.29 21.65
C ARG A 267 12.23 -1.69 21.87
N SER A 268 12.56 -2.27 23.01
CA SER A 268 11.95 -3.51 23.49
C SER A 268 11.52 -3.42 24.95
N PHE A 269 10.46 -4.14 25.32
CA PHE A 269 9.95 -4.22 26.69
C PHE A 269 10.00 -5.66 27.22
N PRO A 270 10.46 -5.90 28.46
CA PRO A 270 10.32 -7.21 29.10
C PRO A 270 8.84 -7.52 29.34
N ILE A 271 8.44 -8.75 29.04
CA ILE A 271 7.05 -9.19 29.19
C ILE A 271 6.89 -10.33 30.20
N VAL A 272 5.67 -10.49 30.70
CA VAL A 272 5.31 -11.60 31.58
C VAL A 272 4.80 -12.78 30.73
N THR A 273 5.67 -13.78 30.51
CA THR A 273 5.41 -14.90 29.57
C THR A 273 4.12 -15.67 29.84
N HIS A 274 3.76 -15.89 31.12
CA HIS A 274 2.49 -16.55 31.46
C HIS A 274 1.27 -15.71 31.09
N GLN A 275 1.35 -14.38 31.27
CA GLN A 275 0.27 -13.47 30.90
C GLN A 275 0.09 -13.39 29.38
N LEU A 276 1.19 -13.42 28.61
CA LEU A 276 1.13 -13.47 27.15
C LEU A 276 0.26 -14.65 26.65
N GLN A 277 0.47 -15.85 27.19
CA GLN A 277 -0.29 -17.05 26.82
C GLN A 277 -1.79 -16.89 27.13
N LEU A 278 -2.13 -16.34 28.30
CA LEU A 278 -3.52 -16.10 28.70
C LEU A 278 -4.20 -15.05 27.81
N LEU A 279 -3.54 -13.92 27.59
CA LEU A 279 -4.08 -12.82 26.80
C LEU A 279 -4.26 -13.20 25.32
N ARG A 280 -3.38 -14.06 24.78
CA ARG A 280 -3.54 -14.67 23.44
C ARG A 280 -4.81 -15.51 23.34
N ARG A 281 -5.08 -16.36 24.34
CA ARG A 281 -6.30 -17.19 24.38
C ARG A 281 -7.56 -16.35 24.48
N GLN A 282 -7.49 -15.25 25.24
CA GLN A 282 -8.61 -14.31 25.43
C GLN A 282 -8.81 -13.37 24.24
N LYS A 283 -7.92 -13.39 23.23
CA LYS A 283 -7.95 -12.52 22.05
C LYS A 283 -8.09 -11.04 22.41
N VAL A 284 -7.35 -10.62 23.45
CA VAL A 284 -7.42 -9.23 23.93
C VAL A 284 -6.99 -8.28 22.80
N PRO A 285 -7.80 -7.25 22.50
CA PRO A 285 -7.49 -6.33 21.42
C PRO A 285 -6.29 -5.46 21.79
N ILE A 286 -5.44 -5.22 20.80
CA ILE A 286 -4.37 -4.23 20.84
C ILE A 286 -4.57 -3.29 19.65
N SER A 287 -4.14 -2.06 19.80
CA SER A 287 -4.23 -1.10 18.70
C SER A 287 -2.98 -0.26 18.64
N TRP A 288 -2.60 0.15 17.45
CA TRP A 288 -1.58 1.16 17.28
C TRP A 288 -2.02 2.21 16.28
N THR A 289 -1.51 3.42 16.48
CA THR A 289 -1.66 4.55 15.56
C THR A 289 -0.27 5.05 15.22
N VAL A 290 0.01 5.23 13.93
CA VAL A 290 1.27 5.76 13.44
C VAL A 290 1.00 7.09 12.74
N TYR A 291 1.80 8.09 13.10
CA TYR A 291 1.82 9.42 12.50
C TYR A 291 3.14 9.56 11.75
N THR A 292 3.10 10.01 10.51
CA THR A 292 4.31 10.09 9.69
C THR A 292 4.31 11.30 8.81
N ASP A 293 5.29 12.19 9.01
CA ASP A 293 5.45 13.42 8.23
C ASP A 293 4.10 14.15 8.05
N ASN A 294 3.66 14.30 6.80
CA ASN A 294 2.38 14.94 6.44
C ASN A 294 1.25 13.93 6.16
N ALA A 295 1.46 12.65 6.43
CA ALA A 295 0.51 11.57 6.16
C ALA A 295 -0.69 11.62 7.10
N ALA A 296 -1.85 11.17 6.61
CA ALA A 296 -2.97 10.85 7.48
C ALA A 296 -2.55 9.73 8.46
N PRO A 297 -2.97 9.81 9.74
CA PRO A 297 -2.62 8.78 10.72
C PRO A 297 -3.16 7.40 10.31
N VAL A 298 -2.31 6.39 10.41
CA VAL A 298 -2.68 5.00 10.12
C VAL A 298 -2.96 4.29 11.43
N THR A 299 -4.20 3.89 11.65
CA THR A 299 -4.62 3.11 12.82
C THR A 299 -4.89 1.67 12.44
N LYS A 300 -4.40 0.72 13.23
CA LYS A 300 -4.72 -0.69 13.07
C LYS A 300 -5.07 -1.32 14.40
N ASN A 301 -6.13 -2.11 14.38
CA ASN A 301 -6.52 -2.98 15.49
C ASN A 301 -6.05 -4.41 15.18
N LEU A 302 -5.43 -5.04 16.15
CA LEU A 302 -4.90 -6.40 16.10
C LEU A 302 -5.30 -7.12 17.39
N THR A 303 -4.98 -8.40 17.47
CA THR A 303 -5.00 -9.16 18.72
C THR A 303 -3.59 -9.59 19.07
N LEU A 304 -3.33 -9.90 20.34
CA LEU A 304 -2.04 -10.45 20.77
C LEU A 304 -1.70 -11.80 20.11
N ALA A 305 -2.69 -12.49 19.54
CA ALA A 305 -2.48 -13.71 18.76
C ALA A 305 -1.85 -13.42 17.38
N ASP A 306 -2.01 -12.21 16.86
CA ASP A 306 -1.49 -11.80 15.55
C ASP A 306 -0.03 -11.32 15.59
N ILE A 307 0.58 -11.27 16.77
CA ILE A 307 1.99 -10.89 16.94
C ILE A 307 2.90 -12.07 16.58
N GLU A 308 3.82 -11.82 15.64
CA GLU A 308 4.79 -12.80 15.17
C GLU A 308 5.74 -13.24 16.29
N HIS A 309 6.05 -14.53 16.30
CA HIS A 309 7.01 -15.13 17.19
C HIS A 309 8.14 -15.66 16.33
N LYS A 310 9.31 -15.01 16.40
CA LYS A 310 10.51 -15.61 15.83
C LYS A 310 11.02 -16.66 16.82
N HIS A 311 11.56 -17.74 16.28
CA HIS A 311 11.82 -18.99 16.99
C HIS A 311 12.65 -18.80 18.28
N MET A 312 12.25 -19.56 19.32
CA MET A 312 13.12 -20.06 20.39
C MET A 312 14.26 -20.90 19.82
#